data_AF-A0A183E1X5-F1
#
_entry.id   AF-A0A183E1X5-F1
#
_cell.length_a   1.000
_cell.length_b   1.000
_cell.length_c   1.000
_cell.angle_alpha   90.00
_cell.angle_beta   90.00
_cell.angle_gamma   90.00
#
_symmetry.space_group_name_H-M   'P 1'
#
loop_
_entity.id
_entity.type
_entity.pdbx_description
1 polymer ?
#
loop_
_entity_poly.entity_id
_entity_poly.type
_entity_poly.pdbx_seq_one_letter_code
_entity_poly.pdbx_strand_id
1 'polypeptide(L)'
;MDFIFGSKFEFDSASKWASQMEWTVLNISFTYVATIFAIKYAMRDRKPYDLQWPLVIWNALLAVFSILGVAKITPVFFQHIASKGFVSTFTEIGPCYTDSVAGYWTFLWVVSKIPELLDTIFIVLRKRPLMLMHWYHHALTGYFAFVTYGNKNAYMIWVVWPNFIVHSFMYSYYMLRSLRIRVPPQIAQFITFGQIIQ
;
A
#
# COMPACT_ATOMS: atom_id res chain seq x y z
N MET A 1 1.80 -11.80 -17.58
CA MET A 1 0.47 -11.70 -16.94
C MET A 1 -0.11 -13.06 -16.62
N ASP A 2 0.35 -14.15 -17.26
CA ASP A 2 -0.22 -15.50 -17.09
C ASP A 2 -0.12 -16.05 -15.65
N PHE A 3 0.89 -15.61 -14.86
CA PHE A 3 1.02 -15.98 -13.45
C PHE A 3 -0.03 -15.33 -12.51
N ILE A 4 -0.76 -14.31 -12.99
CA ILE A 4 -1.81 -13.61 -12.23
C ILE A 4 -3.17 -14.29 -12.45
N PHE A 5 -3.41 -14.83 -13.65
CA PHE A 5 -4.69 -15.42 -14.06
C PHE A 5 -4.65 -16.94 -14.20
N GLY A 6 -3.49 -17.56 -13.99
CA GLY A 6 -3.33 -19.02 -13.94
C GLY A 6 -4.00 -19.65 -12.71
N SER A 7 -4.19 -20.98 -12.75
CA SER A 7 -4.83 -21.74 -11.67
C SER A 7 -4.06 -21.73 -10.34
N LYS A 8 -2.76 -21.39 -10.37
CA LYS A 8 -1.90 -21.21 -9.20
C LYS A 8 -0.98 -20.00 -9.41
N PHE A 9 -0.79 -19.22 -8.35
CA PHE A 9 0.13 -18.10 -8.36
C PHE A 9 1.59 -18.59 -8.40
N GLU A 10 2.34 -18.16 -9.41
CA GLU A 10 3.77 -18.51 -9.56
C GLU A 10 4.68 -17.43 -8.98
N PHE A 11 5.20 -17.69 -7.78
CA PHE A 11 6.02 -16.73 -7.07
C PHE A 11 7.32 -16.36 -7.80
N ASP A 12 8.05 -17.34 -8.34
CA ASP A 12 9.34 -17.07 -9.01
C ASP A 12 9.16 -16.15 -10.23
N SER A 13 8.09 -16.37 -11.01
CA SER A 13 7.71 -15.51 -12.12
C SER A 13 7.37 -14.09 -11.65
N ALA A 14 6.60 -13.95 -10.57
CA ALA A 14 6.23 -12.65 -9.99
C ALA A 14 7.43 -11.90 -9.38
N SER A 15 8.31 -12.62 -8.68
CA SER A 15 9.54 -12.08 -8.07
C SER A 15 10.51 -11.58 -9.14
N LYS A 16 10.73 -12.38 -10.19
CA LYS A 16 11.56 -11.97 -11.33
C LYS A 16 11.00 -10.73 -12.03
N TRP A 17 9.69 -10.66 -12.23
CA TRP A 17 9.04 -9.48 -12.79
C TRP A 17 9.24 -8.24 -11.90
N ALA A 18 9.10 -8.38 -10.58
CA ALA A 18 9.29 -7.27 -9.65
C ALA A 18 10.73 -6.75 -9.66
N SER A 19 11.73 -7.65 -9.69
CA SER A 19 13.15 -7.27 -9.84
C SER A 19 13.42 -6.55 -11.16
N GLN A 20 12.82 -7.00 -12.27
CA GLN A 20 12.95 -6.31 -13.56
C GLN A 20 12.31 -4.91 -13.55
N MET A 21 11.33 -4.68 -12.68
CA MET A 21 10.63 -3.41 -12.54
C MET A 21 11.39 -2.41 -11.67
N GLU A 22 12.47 -2.77 -10.98
CA GLU A 22 13.19 -1.90 -10.03
C GLU A 22 13.54 -0.53 -10.63
N TRP A 23 14.22 -0.52 -11.78
CA TRP A 23 14.57 0.72 -12.48
C TRP A 23 13.34 1.51 -12.93
N THR A 24 12.29 0.81 -13.36
CA THR A 24 11.03 1.44 -13.75
C THR A 24 10.34 2.09 -12.56
N VAL A 25 10.27 1.43 -11.41
CA VAL A 25 9.68 1.98 -10.17
C VAL A 25 10.50 3.15 -9.66
N LEU A 26 11.83 3.09 -9.74
CA LEU A 26 12.70 4.21 -9.41
C LEU A 26 12.38 5.44 -10.28
N ASN A 27 12.27 5.24 -11.59
CA ASN A 27 11.88 6.30 -12.53
C ASN A 27 10.46 6.82 -12.28
N ILE A 28 9.52 5.94 -11.91
CA ILE A 28 8.16 6.33 -11.49
C ILE A 28 8.23 7.22 -10.25
N SER A 29 9.03 6.89 -9.24
CA SER A 29 9.18 7.70 -8.02
C SER A 29 9.74 9.10 -8.32
N PHE A 30 10.77 9.21 -9.16
CA PHE A 30 11.30 10.52 -9.58
C PHE A 30 10.27 11.31 -10.39
N THR A 31 9.62 10.67 -11.35
CA THR A 31 8.57 11.28 -12.17
C THR A 31 7.42 11.77 -11.29
N TYR A 32 6.97 10.94 -10.35
CA TYR A 32 5.94 11.27 -9.37
C TYR A 32 6.30 12.53 -8.57
N VAL A 33 7.52 12.61 -8.01
CA VAL A 33 7.97 13.80 -7.27
C VAL A 33 7.95 15.05 -8.17
N ALA A 34 8.46 14.96 -9.39
CA ALA A 34 8.41 16.07 -10.34
C ALA A 34 6.96 16.49 -10.66
N THR A 35 6.08 15.52 -10.91
CA THR A 35 4.67 15.73 -11.22
C THR A 35 3.91 16.39 -10.08
N ILE A 36 4.08 15.95 -8.82
CA ILE A 36 3.34 16.55 -7.69
C ILE A 36 3.73 18.02 -7.47
N PHE A 37 5.00 18.37 -7.64
CA PHE A 37 5.46 19.75 -7.49
C PHE A 37 5.07 20.61 -8.70
N ALA A 38 5.09 20.06 -9.91
CA ALA A 38 4.59 20.74 -11.11
C ALA A 38 3.09 21.04 -11.00
N ILE A 39 2.27 20.07 -10.57
CA ILE A 39 0.83 20.27 -10.34
C ILE A 39 0.62 21.30 -9.22
N LYS A 40 1.35 21.19 -8.11
CA LYS A 40 1.27 22.15 -7.00
C LYS A 40 1.57 23.58 -7.47
N TYR A 41 2.58 23.77 -8.32
CA TYR A 41 2.91 25.06 -8.92
C TYR A 41 1.79 25.55 -9.86
N ALA A 42 1.32 24.71 -10.79
CA ALA A 42 0.24 25.04 -11.72
C ALA A 42 -1.10 25.35 -11.02
N MET A 43 -1.32 24.78 -9.84
CA MET A 43 -2.50 25.04 -9.03
C MET A 43 -2.41 26.37 -8.26
N ARG A 44 -1.26 27.06 -8.17
CA ARG A 44 -1.09 28.29 -7.38
C ARG A 44 -2.20 29.31 -7.63
N ASP A 45 -2.48 29.59 -8.90
CA ASP A 45 -3.45 30.62 -9.32
C ASP A 45 -4.85 30.06 -9.65
N ARG A 46 -5.08 28.76 -9.42
CA ARG A 46 -6.36 28.08 -9.72
C ARG A 46 -7.21 27.88 -8.46
N LYS A 47 -8.52 27.71 -8.59
CA LYS A 47 -9.38 27.30 -7.46
C LYS A 47 -9.18 25.80 -7.17
N PRO A 48 -9.33 25.35 -5.91
CA PRO A 48 -9.24 23.92 -5.58
C PRO A 48 -10.37 23.15 -6.27
N TYR A 49 -10.07 21.97 -6.82
CA TYR A 49 -11.09 21.13 -7.44
C TYR A 49 -11.98 20.44 -6.40
N ASP A 50 -13.27 20.31 -6.69
CA ASP A 50 -14.17 19.45 -5.92
C ASP A 50 -14.11 18.02 -6.47
N LEU A 51 -13.29 17.20 -5.81
CA LEU A 51 -13.08 15.78 -6.16
C LEU A 51 -13.73 14.85 -5.12
N GLN A 52 -14.81 15.28 -4.48
CA GLN A 52 -15.43 14.51 -3.40
C GLN A 52 -15.77 13.07 -3.81
N TRP A 53 -16.56 12.88 -4.87
CA TRP A 53 -16.99 11.54 -5.30
C TRP A 53 -15.84 10.66 -5.81
N PRO A 54 -14.93 11.15 -6.69
CA PRO A 54 -13.74 10.40 -7.05
C PRO A 54 -12.94 9.93 -5.83
N LEU A 55 -12.76 10.81 -4.84
CA LEU A 55 -12.03 10.49 -3.62
C LEU A 55 -12.77 9.48 -2.73
N VAL A 56 -14.09 9.54 -2.65
CA VAL A 56 -14.91 8.54 -1.93
C VAL A 56 -14.73 7.16 -2.56
N ILE A 57 -14.89 7.05 -3.88
CA ILE A 57 -14.75 5.79 -4.61
C ILE A 57 -13.33 5.24 -4.44
N TRP A 58 -12.33 6.11 -4.60
CA TRP A 58 -10.93 5.74 -4.45
C TRP A 58 -10.61 5.17 -3.06
N ASN A 59 -11.00 5.89 -2.00
CA ASN A 59 -10.81 5.42 -0.62
C ASN A 59 -11.59 4.13 -0.34
N ALA A 60 -12.81 3.98 -0.90
CA ALA A 60 -13.59 2.76 -0.74
C ALA A 60 -12.91 1.56 -1.39
N LEU A 61 -12.35 1.72 -2.60
CA LEU A 61 -11.60 0.67 -3.29
C LEU A 61 -10.37 0.23 -2.49
N LEU A 62 -9.58 1.20 -1.99
CA LEU A 62 -8.39 0.89 -1.19
C LEU A 62 -8.74 0.29 0.18
N ALA A 63 -9.86 0.70 0.79
CA ALA A 63 -10.36 0.10 2.02
C ALA A 63 -10.76 -1.37 1.80
N VAL A 64 -11.58 -1.66 0.77
CA VAL A 64 -11.99 -3.03 0.44
C VAL A 64 -10.79 -3.90 0.10
N PHE A 65 -9.88 -3.39 -0.74
CA PHE A 65 -8.64 -4.08 -1.09
C PHE A 65 -7.84 -4.45 0.17
N SER A 66 -7.69 -3.51 1.10
CA SER A 66 -6.92 -3.73 2.32
C SER A 66 -7.60 -4.72 3.27
N ILE A 67 -8.93 -4.62 3.44
CA ILE A 67 -9.72 -5.54 4.28
C ILE A 67 -9.63 -6.97 3.76
N LEU A 68 -9.73 -7.16 2.44
CA LEU A 68 -9.55 -8.47 1.82
C LEU A 68 -8.12 -8.99 2.00
N GLY A 69 -7.11 -8.12 1.89
CA GLY A 69 -5.71 -8.46 2.18
C GLY A 69 -5.53 -8.98 3.60
N VAL A 70 -6.08 -8.28 4.61
CA VAL A 70 -6.09 -8.73 6.01
C VAL A 70 -6.79 -10.08 6.12
N ALA A 71 -7.99 -10.23 5.57
CA ALA A 71 -8.78 -11.45 5.68
C ALA A 71 -8.07 -12.68 5.07
N LYS A 72 -7.23 -12.48 4.06
CA LYS A 72 -6.54 -13.56 3.34
C LYS A 72 -5.18 -13.89 3.92
N ILE A 73 -4.41 -12.89 4.38
CA ILE A 73 -3.07 -13.12 4.94
C ILE A 73 -3.13 -13.56 6.41
N THR A 74 -4.09 -13.05 7.19
CA THR A 74 -4.14 -13.30 8.64
C THR A 74 -4.22 -14.79 9.01
N PRO A 75 -5.09 -15.61 8.40
CA PRO A 75 -5.15 -17.04 8.73
C PRO A 75 -3.83 -17.77 8.42
N VAL A 76 -3.22 -17.44 7.28
CA VAL A 76 -1.95 -18.04 6.85
C VAL A 76 -0.81 -17.65 7.79
N PHE A 77 -0.80 -16.40 8.26
CA PHE A 77 0.19 -15.91 9.22
C PHE A 77 0.12 -16.66 10.55
N PHE A 78 -1.08 -16.78 11.14
CA PHE A 78 -1.26 -17.50 12.40
C PHE A 78 -1.01 -19.01 12.24
N GLN A 79 -1.35 -19.60 11.09
CA GLN A 79 -1.01 -20.99 10.80
C GLN A 79 0.51 -21.21 10.72
N HIS A 80 1.26 -20.27 10.14
CA HIS A 80 2.71 -20.32 10.12
C HIS A 80 3.30 -20.23 11.53
N ILE A 81 2.82 -19.30 12.36
CA ILE A 81 3.24 -19.20 13.77
C ILE A 81 2.94 -20.50 14.52
N ALA A 82 1.74 -21.08 14.33
CA ALA A 82 1.35 -22.31 15.01
C ALA A 82 2.19 -23.53 14.60
N SER A 83 2.68 -23.56 13.36
CA SER A 83 3.43 -24.70 12.82
C SER A 83 4.95 -24.59 12.98
N LYS A 84 5.51 -23.38 12.89
CA LYS A 84 6.97 -23.16 12.89
C LYS A 84 7.46 -22.24 14.01
N GLY A 85 6.55 -21.69 14.82
CA GLY A 85 6.86 -20.77 15.91
C GLY A 85 6.94 -19.31 15.46
N PHE A 86 7.07 -18.39 16.43
CA PHE A 86 7.11 -16.96 16.16
C PHE A 86 8.41 -16.51 15.47
N VAL A 87 9.55 -17.08 15.87
CA VAL A 87 10.87 -16.68 15.35
C VAL A 87 10.99 -16.91 13.84
N SER A 88 10.38 -17.99 13.33
CA SER A 88 10.42 -18.32 11.90
C SER A 88 9.79 -17.24 11.02
N THR A 89 8.90 -16.41 11.56
CA THR A 89 8.21 -15.35 10.81
C THR A 89 9.12 -14.25 10.27
N PHE A 90 10.34 -14.12 10.81
CA PHE A 90 11.32 -13.13 10.38
C PHE A 90 12.71 -13.73 10.09
N THR A 91 12.96 -15.00 10.45
CA THR A 91 14.22 -15.69 10.14
C THR A 91 14.15 -16.63 8.94
N GLU A 92 12.95 -17.05 8.51
CA GLU A 92 12.76 -17.96 7.38
C GLU A 92 11.96 -17.30 6.25
N ILE A 93 12.09 -17.84 5.03
CA ILE A 93 11.24 -17.49 3.90
C ILE A 93 9.80 -17.93 4.23
N GLY A 94 8.96 -16.94 4.56
CA GLY A 94 7.62 -17.16 5.09
C GLY A 94 6.52 -17.35 4.05
N PRO A 95 5.24 -17.28 4.49
CA PRO A 95 4.08 -17.54 3.66
C PRO A 95 3.90 -16.58 2.48
N CYS A 96 4.43 -15.35 2.56
CA CYS A 96 4.46 -14.40 1.46
C CYS A 96 5.13 -14.94 0.17
N TYR A 97 5.87 -16.04 0.26
CA TYR A 97 6.58 -16.65 -0.87
C TYR A 97 6.29 -18.14 -1.06
N THR A 98 5.80 -18.79 -0.01
CA THR A 98 5.60 -20.25 0.03
C THR A 98 4.13 -20.64 -0.05
N ASP A 99 3.21 -19.75 0.34
CA ASP A 99 1.78 -19.99 0.24
C ASP A 99 1.19 -19.26 -0.98
N SER A 100 0.32 -19.95 -1.72
CA SER A 100 -0.27 -19.42 -2.94
C SER A 100 -1.19 -18.23 -2.70
N VAL A 101 -1.94 -18.21 -1.58
CA VAL A 101 -2.87 -17.13 -1.26
C VAL A 101 -2.10 -15.94 -0.72
N ALA A 102 -1.26 -16.13 0.29
CA ALA A 102 -0.48 -15.04 0.88
C ALA A 102 0.51 -14.45 -0.13
N GLY A 103 1.13 -15.27 -0.99
CA GLY A 103 1.98 -14.81 -2.08
C GLY A 103 1.24 -13.95 -3.10
N TYR A 104 0.06 -14.37 -3.54
CA TYR A 104 -0.77 -13.57 -4.46
C TYR A 104 -1.16 -12.22 -3.86
N TRP A 105 -1.63 -12.20 -2.61
CA TRP A 105 -2.00 -10.96 -1.93
C TRP A 105 -0.81 -10.06 -1.61
N THR A 106 0.36 -10.64 -1.34
CA THR A 106 1.61 -9.90 -1.19
C THR A 106 2.01 -9.26 -2.53
N PHE A 107 1.88 -9.97 -3.64
CA PHE A 107 2.14 -9.42 -4.96
C PHE A 107 1.21 -8.25 -5.29
N LEU A 108 -0.10 -8.41 -5.04
CA LEU A 108 -1.05 -7.30 -5.22
C LEU A 108 -0.71 -6.10 -4.34
N TRP A 109 -0.23 -6.32 -3.12
CA TRP A 109 0.25 -5.25 -2.23
C TRP A 109 1.47 -4.52 -2.80
N VAL A 110 2.42 -5.24 -3.42
CA VAL A 110 3.57 -4.60 -4.09
C VAL A 110 3.09 -3.73 -5.23
N VAL A 111 2.20 -4.27 -6.07
CA VAL A 111 1.64 -3.54 -7.21
C VAL A 111 0.80 -2.35 -6.76
N SER A 112 0.09 -2.43 -5.62
CA SER A 112 -0.79 -1.36 -5.13
C SER A 112 -0.05 -0.05 -4.79
N LYS A 113 1.26 -0.10 -4.55
CA LYS A 113 2.04 1.10 -4.24
C LYS A 113 2.10 2.11 -5.40
N ILE A 114 1.98 1.65 -6.64
CA ILE A 114 1.91 2.53 -7.81
C ILE A 114 0.59 3.32 -7.84
N PRO A 115 -0.60 2.68 -7.79
CA PRO A 115 -1.86 3.41 -7.71
C PRO A 115 -1.98 4.31 -6.47
N GLU A 116 -1.43 3.91 -5.31
CA GLU A 116 -1.43 4.73 -4.08
C GLU A 116 -0.79 6.13 -4.29
N LEU A 117 0.06 6.32 -5.30
CA LEU A 117 0.59 7.65 -5.67
C LEU A 117 -0.51 8.66 -6.05
N LEU A 118 -1.69 8.19 -6.48
CA LEU A 118 -2.84 9.04 -6.76
C LEU A 118 -3.35 9.79 -5.51
N ASP A 119 -3.10 9.29 -4.29
CA ASP A 119 -3.47 9.95 -3.04
C ASP A 119 -2.88 11.36 -2.97
N THR A 120 -1.60 11.49 -3.34
CA THR A 120 -0.92 12.79 -3.33
C THR A 120 -1.41 13.69 -4.45
N ILE A 121 -1.82 13.14 -5.60
CA ILE A 121 -2.46 13.90 -6.68
C ILE A 121 -3.77 14.52 -6.19
N PHE A 122 -4.61 13.76 -5.47
CA PHE A 122 -5.83 14.31 -4.87
C PHE A 122 -5.53 15.44 -3.87
N ILE A 123 -4.45 15.34 -3.08
CA ILE A 123 -4.04 16.39 -2.14
C ILE A 123 -3.69 17.69 -2.86
N VAL A 124 -2.83 17.63 -3.89
CA VAL A 124 -2.37 18.83 -4.60
C VAL A 124 -3.49 19.47 -5.43
N LEU A 125 -4.36 18.68 -6.07
CA LEU A 125 -5.51 19.19 -6.84
C LEU A 125 -6.56 19.87 -5.94
N ARG A 126 -6.68 19.43 -4.69
CA ARG A 126 -7.59 20.03 -3.69
C ARG A 126 -6.94 21.13 -2.85
N LYS A 127 -5.69 21.51 -3.16
CA LYS A 127 -4.89 22.49 -2.40
C LYS A 127 -4.80 22.19 -0.90
N ARG A 128 -4.72 20.92 -0.54
CA ARG A 128 -4.48 20.51 0.85
C ARG A 128 -2.97 20.58 1.17
N PRO A 129 -2.59 20.78 2.45
CA PRO A 129 -1.18 20.87 2.82
C PRO A 129 -0.46 19.57 2.46
N LEU A 130 0.54 19.70 1.57
CA LEU A 130 1.39 18.58 1.16
C LEU A 130 2.51 18.39 2.18
N MET A 131 2.32 17.45 3.11
CA MET A 131 3.29 17.15 4.17
C MET A 131 4.47 16.34 3.63
N LEU A 132 5.69 16.65 4.11
CA LEU A 132 6.92 15.94 3.71
C LEU A 132 6.79 14.43 3.89
N MET A 133 6.36 14.01 5.08
CA MET A 133 6.23 12.60 5.42
C MET A 133 5.35 11.83 4.44
N HIS A 134 4.25 12.42 3.96
CA HIS A 134 3.31 11.74 3.07
C HIS A 134 3.93 11.43 1.70
N TRP A 135 4.37 12.46 0.96
CA TRP A 135 4.87 12.23 -0.40
C TRP A 135 6.21 11.49 -0.42
N TYR A 136 7.06 11.72 0.59
CA TYR A 136 8.32 11.00 0.76
C TYR A 136 8.07 9.51 1.05
N HIS A 137 7.15 9.21 1.97
CA HIS A 137 6.76 7.83 2.29
C HIS A 137 6.21 7.11 1.06
N HIS A 138 5.31 7.71 0.29
CA HIS A 138 4.76 7.07 -0.92
C HIS A 138 5.84 6.77 -1.97
N ALA A 139 6.80 7.67 -2.19
CA ALA A 139 7.91 7.44 -3.11
C ALA A 139 8.85 6.32 -2.64
N LEU A 140 9.19 6.32 -1.34
CA LEU A 140 10.14 5.36 -0.77
C LEU A 140 9.52 3.97 -0.61
N THR A 141 8.29 3.89 -0.09
CA THR A 141 7.61 2.60 0.12
C THR A 141 7.28 1.91 -1.18
N GLY A 142 6.98 2.65 -2.24
CA GLY A 142 6.83 2.09 -3.59
C GLY A 142 8.11 1.40 -4.06
N TYR A 143 9.25 2.09 -4.00
CA TYR A 143 10.53 1.49 -4.35
C TYR A 143 10.89 0.30 -3.45
N PHE A 144 10.75 0.47 -2.13
CA PHE A 144 11.04 -0.54 -1.13
C PHE A 144 10.22 -1.82 -1.35
N ALA A 145 8.92 -1.72 -1.66
CA ALA A 145 8.06 -2.87 -1.89
C ALA A 145 8.55 -3.77 -3.03
N PHE A 146 8.96 -3.18 -4.15
CA PHE A 146 9.44 -3.94 -5.31
C PHE A 146 10.79 -4.60 -5.04
N VAL A 147 11.74 -3.88 -4.45
CA VAL A 147 13.08 -4.41 -4.14
C VAL A 147 13.00 -5.55 -3.11
N THR A 148 12.26 -5.35 -2.03
CA THR A 148 12.16 -6.36 -0.96
C THR A 148 11.44 -7.62 -1.43
N TYR A 149 10.47 -7.49 -2.31
CA TYR A 149 9.75 -8.63 -2.89
C TYR A 149 10.59 -9.38 -3.93
N GLY A 150 11.36 -8.66 -4.75
CA GLY A 150 12.33 -9.25 -5.66
C GLY A 150 13.41 -10.06 -4.94
N ASN A 151 13.89 -9.58 -3.79
CA ASN A 151 14.97 -10.21 -3.02
C ASN A 151 14.52 -11.31 -2.04
N LYS A 152 13.23 -11.66 -2.01
CA LYS A 152 12.68 -12.74 -1.15
C LYS A 152 12.97 -12.56 0.35
N ASN A 153 12.82 -11.34 0.87
CA ASN A 153 13.14 -11.03 2.27
C ASN A 153 12.25 -11.78 3.29
N ALA A 154 12.86 -12.52 4.22
CA ALA A 154 12.18 -13.34 5.24
C ALA A 154 11.11 -12.58 6.04
N TYR A 155 11.37 -11.33 6.42
CA TYR A 155 10.49 -10.49 7.23
C TYR A 155 9.33 -9.82 6.45
N MET A 156 9.12 -10.15 5.16
CA MET A 156 8.12 -9.49 4.31
C MET A 156 6.71 -9.47 4.92
N ILE A 157 6.31 -10.53 5.62
CA ILE A 157 4.99 -10.61 6.24
C ILE A 157 4.76 -9.50 7.28
N TRP A 158 5.82 -9.07 7.98
CA TRP A 158 5.79 -7.99 8.95
C TRP A 158 5.72 -6.59 8.33
N VAL A 159 5.99 -6.47 7.03
CA VAL A 159 5.75 -5.24 6.28
C VAL A 159 4.32 -5.22 5.75
N VAL A 160 3.91 -6.32 5.11
CA VAL A 160 2.65 -6.41 4.35
C VAL A 160 1.44 -6.49 5.27
N TRP A 161 1.47 -7.38 6.27
CA TRP A 161 0.31 -7.66 7.12
C TRP A 161 -0.09 -6.46 7.99
N PRO A 162 0.83 -5.79 8.72
CA PRO A 162 0.49 -4.58 9.45
C PRO A 162 0.05 -3.43 8.54
N ASN A 163 0.65 -3.29 7.34
CA ASN A 163 0.24 -2.27 6.38
C ASN A 163 -1.21 -2.47 5.93
N PHE A 164 -1.62 -3.71 5.61
CA PHE A 164 -3.01 -4.00 5.28
C PHE A 164 -3.97 -3.67 6.42
N ILE A 165 -3.58 -3.94 7.68
CA ILE A 165 -4.40 -3.60 8.85
C ILE A 165 -4.58 -2.08 8.94
N VAL A 166 -3.47 -1.33 8.97
CA VAL A 166 -3.49 0.13 9.11
C VAL A 166 -4.23 0.77 7.93
N HIS A 167 -4.00 0.32 6.70
CA HIS A 167 -4.68 0.83 5.51
C HIS A 167 -6.17 0.51 5.50
N SER A 168 -6.60 -0.66 6.02
CA SER A 168 -8.02 -0.98 6.18
C SER A 168 -8.74 0.07 7.03
N PHE A 169 -8.16 0.46 8.16
CA PHE A 169 -8.73 1.50 9.03
C PHE A 169 -8.57 2.91 8.45
N MET A 170 -7.39 3.23 7.92
CA MET A 170 -7.07 4.56 7.39
C MET A 170 -7.97 4.92 6.20
N TYR A 171 -8.08 4.05 5.19
CA TYR A 171 -8.91 4.34 4.01
C TYR A 171 -10.40 4.30 4.32
N SER A 172 -10.85 3.45 5.24
CA SER A 172 -12.22 3.49 5.76
C SER A 172 -12.52 4.84 6.43
N TYR A 173 -11.59 5.33 7.25
CA TYR A 173 -11.69 6.66 7.86
C TYR A 173 -11.73 7.77 6.80
N TYR A 174 -10.85 7.75 5.80
CA TYR A 174 -10.82 8.74 4.73
C TYR A 174 -12.08 8.72 3.85
N MET A 175 -12.64 7.55 3.59
CA MET A 175 -13.93 7.40 2.90
C MET A 175 -15.05 8.09 3.69
N LEU A 176 -15.19 7.79 4.99
CA LEU A 176 -16.20 8.41 5.85
C LEU A 176 -16.03 9.93 5.93
N ARG A 177 -14.79 10.41 6.08
CA ARG A 177 -14.48 11.85 6.06
C ARG A 177 -14.80 12.51 4.73
N SER A 178 -14.61 11.81 3.61
CA SER A 178 -14.94 12.30 2.27
C SER A 178 -16.45 12.37 2.04
N LEU A 179 -17.23 11.49 2.67
CA LEU A 179 -18.69 11.55 2.76
C LEU A 179 -19.21 12.63 3.73
N ARG A 180 -18.30 13.41 4.34
CA ARG A 180 -18.61 14.44 5.35
C ARG A 180 -19.26 13.87 6.62
N ILE A 181 -19.06 12.58 6.89
CA ILE A 181 -19.49 11.93 8.13
C ILE A 181 -18.54 12.35 9.24
N ARG A 182 -19.09 12.79 10.37
CA ARG A 182 -18.30 13.20 11.54
C ARG A 182 -17.81 11.96 12.28
N VAL A 183 -16.52 11.67 12.12
CA VAL A 183 -15.84 10.59 12.83
C VAL A 183 -15.16 11.15 14.10
N PRO A 184 -15.23 10.47 15.25
CA PRO A 184 -14.57 10.91 16.48
C PRO A 184 -13.05 11.11 16.31
N PRO A 185 -12.45 12.18 16.87
CA PRO A 185 -11.01 12.45 16.77
C PRO A 185 -10.11 11.33 17.28
N GLN A 186 -10.59 10.55 18.27
CA GLN A 186 -9.87 9.42 18.86
C GLN A 186 -9.53 8.36 17.81
N ILE A 187 -10.41 8.14 16.83
CA ILE A 187 -10.17 7.17 15.76
C ILE A 187 -8.97 7.61 14.90
N ALA A 188 -8.87 8.91 14.60
CA ALA A 188 -7.73 9.44 13.88
C ALA A 188 -6.43 9.28 14.68
N GLN A 189 -6.48 9.49 16.00
CA GLN A 189 -5.32 9.30 16.89
C GLN A 189 -4.86 7.83 16.92
N PHE A 190 -5.79 6.87 17.01
CA PHE A 190 -5.45 5.45 16.96
C PHE A 190 -4.84 5.03 15.61
N ILE A 191 -5.35 5.57 14.50
CA ILE A 191 -4.78 5.31 13.18
C ILE A 191 -3.35 5.85 13.10
N THR A 192 -3.12 7.10 13.51
CA THR A 192 -1.78 7.70 13.53
C THR A 192 -0.83 6.95 14.44
N PHE A 193 -1.30 6.48 15.59
CA PHE A 193 -0.51 5.63 16.48
C PHE A 193 -0.11 4.31 15.81
N GLY A 194 -1.05 3.64 15.14
CA GLY A 194 -0.76 2.43 14.36
C GLY A 194 0.25 2.67 13.24
N GLN A 195 0.17 3.82 12.54
CA GLN A 195 1.13 4.22 11.51
C GLN A 195 2.55 4.49 12.05
N ILE A 196 2.68 4.88 13.32
CA ILE A 196 3.99 5.11 13.95
C ILE A 196 4.62 3.81 14.42
N ILE A 197 3.79 2.83 14.84
CA ILE A 197 4.28 1.50 15.23
C ILE A 197 4.76 0.69 14.02
N GLN A 198 4.08 0.85 12.88
CA GLN A 198 4.40 0.20 11.61
C GLN A 198 5.64 0.82 10.96
#